data_AF-A0A8J3NIQ3-F1
#
_entry.id   AF-A0A8J3NIQ3-F1
#
_cell.length_a   1.000
_cell.length_b   1.000
_cell.length_c   1.000
_cell.angle_alpha   90.00
_cell.angle_beta   90.00
_cell.angle_gamma   90.00
#
_symmetry.space_group_name_H-M   'P 1'
#
loop_
_entity.id
_entity.type
_entity.pdbx_description
1 polymer ?
#
loop_
_entity_poly.entity_id
_entity_poly.type
_entity_poly.pdbx_seq_one_letter_code
_entity_poly.pdbx_strand_id
1 'polypeptide(L)'
;MRHWVRRAALPALVGMSASLAGPVLPSAAAAVSPDIVINQVHEGAPNPRNSGSVVEADLAVDKGDSDDPVLPGGNLTYTITVTNNGPDVAEDAELTDTLPAGTTFVSLSSPAGWTATTPPVGTTGTVSATADSLAVGTATFTLVVAVDAAATGQLSNTAKVASATADPDPDSNTSTETTQIGQPSANLAIRKTDAPDPVTAGGLLTYTIEVGNSGPNAAQNVVFTDDIPANTTFVSFSSPAGWTASTPPVGGTGTVTATRSSLATGTATFTLVVTVNPAATGMITNSSGITSATHDPNTADNADSEDTRIAPAGPVCTITGTQRSDVLNGTPGNDVICGLGGSDIINGLGGDDTIYGGPGRDFVSGGNGSDTVYGEDGDDILSVGDRVRGNDTVDGGPGFDLCGADPLDGVLSCP
;
A
#
# COMPACT_ATOMS: atom_id res chain seq x y z
N MET A 1 -8.02 -17.48 38.54
CA MET A 1 -8.22 -18.75 39.27
C MET A 1 -6.88 -19.47 39.35
N ARG A 2 -6.52 -19.95 40.55
CA ARG A 2 -5.26 -20.65 40.85
C ARG A 2 -5.35 -22.09 40.35
N HIS A 3 -4.26 -22.65 39.80
CA HIS A 3 -3.82 -23.99 40.22
C HIS A 3 -2.32 -24.24 39.94
N TRP A 4 -1.73 -24.97 40.88
CA TRP A 4 -0.32 -25.22 41.15
C TRP A 4 0.13 -26.60 40.60
N VAL A 5 1.37 -26.64 40.10
CA VAL A 5 2.50 -27.54 40.43
C VAL A 5 2.31 -29.07 40.36
N ARG A 6 3.29 -29.73 39.71
CA ARG A 6 4.04 -30.89 40.27
C ARG A 6 5.43 -31.03 39.65
N ARG A 7 6.46 -30.97 40.51
CA ARG A 7 7.84 -31.44 40.28
C ARG A 7 7.87 -32.97 40.44
N ALA A 8 8.76 -33.64 39.70
CA ALA A 8 9.14 -35.03 39.94
C ALA A 8 10.65 -35.13 40.22
N ALA A 9 11.01 -35.93 41.22
CA ALA A 9 12.35 -36.18 41.72
C ALA A 9 12.85 -37.58 41.27
N LEU A 10 14.18 -37.74 41.32
CA LEU A 10 14.99 -38.93 41.02
C LEU A 10 14.57 -40.22 41.75
N PRO A 11 15.16 -41.37 41.32
CA PRO A 11 15.72 -42.32 42.27
C PRO A 11 17.21 -42.62 42.02
N ALA A 12 17.91 -42.99 43.10
CA ALA A 12 19.27 -43.52 43.15
C ALA A 12 19.26 -45.02 43.49
N LEU A 13 20.24 -45.78 43.01
CA LEU A 13 20.67 -47.11 43.50
C LEU A 13 22.22 -47.15 43.38
N VAL A 14 22.99 -47.18 44.47
CA VAL A 14 23.66 -48.35 45.12
C VAL A 14 24.27 -49.33 44.09
N GLY A 15 25.56 -49.70 44.06
CA GLY A 15 26.67 -49.65 45.01
C GLY A 15 27.41 -50.99 44.92
N MET A 16 28.71 -51.01 44.58
CA MET A 16 29.55 -52.21 44.76
C MET A 16 31.04 -51.86 44.77
N SER A 17 31.67 -52.19 45.88
CA SER A 17 33.10 -52.06 46.19
C SER A 17 33.88 -53.28 45.72
N ALA A 18 35.13 -53.09 45.28
CA ALA A 18 36.19 -54.06 45.52
C ALA A 18 37.56 -53.36 45.58
N SER A 19 38.23 -53.61 46.70
CA SER A 19 39.59 -53.25 47.09
C SER A 19 40.60 -54.22 46.47
N LEU A 20 41.82 -53.77 46.18
CA LEU A 20 43.05 -54.56 46.35
C LEU A 20 44.27 -53.62 46.42
N ALA A 21 45.18 -53.98 47.31
CA ALA A 21 46.24 -53.15 47.88
C ALA A 21 47.64 -53.49 47.34
N GLY A 22 48.48 -52.45 47.20
CA GLY A 22 49.94 -52.42 47.44
C GLY A 22 50.88 -53.24 46.52
N PRO A 23 52.22 -53.02 46.60
CA PRO A 23 52.97 -52.32 47.64
C PRO A 23 53.96 -51.24 47.14
N VAL A 24 54.75 -50.73 48.09
CA VAL A 24 55.51 -49.48 48.14
C VAL A 24 57.02 -49.78 48.31
N LEU A 25 57.88 -49.11 47.53
CA LEU A 25 59.29 -48.66 47.78
C LEU A 25 60.44 -49.71 47.87
N PRO A 26 61.72 -49.37 47.51
CA PRO A 26 62.45 -48.21 48.06
C PRO A 26 63.43 -47.41 47.19
N SER A 27 63.76 -46.25 47.77
CA SER A 27 64.91 -45.36 47.57
C SER A 27 66.26 -46.10 47.58
N ALA A 28 67.19 -45.66 46.73
CA ALA A 28 68.62 -45.86 46.92
C ALA A 28 69.42 -44.64 46.44
N ALA A 29 70.32 -44.20 47.31
CA ALA A 29 71.22 -43.08 47.16
C ALA A 29 72.46 -43.42 46.31
N ALA A 30 73.03 -42.37 45.74
CA ALA A 30 74.46 -42.09 45.54
C ALA A 30 75.43 -43.25 45.26
N ALA A 31 76.02 -43.24 44.06
CA ALA A 31 77.39 -43.71 43.85
C ALA A 31 78.15 -42.71 42.96
N VAL A 32 79.26 -42.25 43.50
CA VAL A 32 80.30 -41.39 42.91
C VAL A 32 81.17 -42.25 41.99
N SER A 33 81.63 -41.68 40.86
CA SER A 33 82.89 -42.10 40.24
C SER A 33 83.61 -40.86 39.67
N PRO A 34 84.93 -40.68 39.91
CA PRO A 34 85.63 -39.42 39.69
C PRO A 34 86.35 -39.31 38.33
N ASP A 35 86.66 -38.06 37.99
CA ASP A 35 87.77 -37.57 37.17
C ASP A 35 87.96 -38.10 35.73
N ILE A 36 87.49 -37.31 34.76
CA ILE A 36 88.35 -36.90 33.64
C ILE A 36 88.31 -35.37 33.55
N VAL A 37 89.43 -34.77 33.96
CA VAL A 37 89.81 -33.40 33.63
C VAL A 37 90.53 -33.43 32.28
N ILE A 38 89.96 -32.83 31.24
CA ILE A 38 90.73 -32.28 30.13
C ILE A 38 90.27 -30.84 29.92
N ASN A 39 91.17 -29.91 30.24
CA ASN A 39 91.13 -28.51 29.84
C ASN A 39 91.03 -28.43 28.31
N GLN A 40 89.93 -27.87 27.79
CA GLN A 40 89.97 -27.06 26.57
C GLN A 40 89.16 -25.78 26.81
N VAL A 41 89.89 -24.68 26.88
CA VAL A 41 89.38 -23.34 26.64
C VAL A 41 89.08 -23.19 25.15
N HIS A 42 87.90 -22.65 24.79
CA HIS A 42 87.68 -21.58 23.81
C HIS A 42 86.25 -21.62 23.22
N GLU A 43 85.62 -20.44 23.18
CA GLU A 43 84.41 -19.99 22.46
C GLU A 43 83.04 -20.50 22.89
N GLY A 44 82.15 -19.53 23.16
CA GLY A 44 80.80 -19.71 23.65
C GLY A 44 79.91 -20.52 22.70
N ALA A 45 79.09 -21.40 23.29
CA ALA A 45 77.91 -21.91 22.63
C ALA A 45 76.98 -20.72 22.29
N PRO A 46 76.52 -20.56 21.04
CA PRO A 46 75.40 -19.67 20.78
C PRO A 46 74.19 -20.20 21.54
N ASN A 47 73.60 -19.36 22.39
CA ASN A 47 72.28 -19.57 22.96
C ASN A 47 71.27 -19.78 21.81
N PRO A 48 70.62 -20.95 21.65
CA PRO A 48 69.67 -21.15 20.56
C PRO A 48 68.27 -20.61 20.89
N ARG A 49 68.11 -19.74 21.90
CA ARG A 49 66.86 -18.98 22.07
C ARG A 49 66.95 -17.63 21.36
N ASN A 50 67.12 -17.67 20.04
CA ASN A 50 66.40 -16.70 19.22
C ASN A 50 64.98 -17.28 19.05
N SER A 51 64.15 -17.13 20.07
CA SER A 51 62.71 -17.16 19.86
C SER A 51 62.40 -15.89 19.08
N GLY A 52 62.60 -15.92 17.76
CA GLY A 52 62.03 -14.90 16.89
C GLY A 52 60.54 -14.91 17.19
N SER A 53 60.03 -13.82 17.75
CA SER A 53 58.59 -13.63 17.90
C SER A 53 58.02 -13.77 16.50
N VAL A 54 57.26 -14.82 16.26
CA VAL A 54 56.48 -14.92 15.03
C VAL A 54 55.46 -13.79 15.13
N VAL A 55 55.43 -12.91 14.13
CA VAL A 55 54.44 -11.83 14.07
C VAL A 55 53.12 -12.49 13.70
N GLU A 56 52.14 -12.41 14.58
CA GLU A 56 50.85 -13.11 14.45
C GLU A 56 49.70 -12.15 14.74
N ALA A 57 48.65 -12.25 13.94
CA ALA A 57 47.41 -11.50 14.12
C ALA A 57 46.24 -12.49 14.05
N ASP A 58 45.46 -12.56 15.11
CA ASP A 58 44.23 -13.35 15.20
C ASP A 58 43.08 -12.54 14.57
N LEU A 59 42.72 -12.88 13.33
CA LEU A 59 41.59 -12.29 12.66
C LEU A 59 40.31 -13.08 12.95
N ALA A 60 39.21 -12.36 13.02
CA ALA A 60 37.88 -12.92 13.09
C ALA A 60 36.92 -12.05 12.30
N VAL A 61 35.90 -12.67 11.72
CA VAL A 61 34.77 -11.94 11.12
C VAL A 61 33.46 -12.44 11.71
N ASP A 62 32.61 -11.49 12.07
CA ASP A 62 31.23 -11.76 12.45
C ASP A 62 30.28 -11.05 11.48
N LYS A 63 29.12 -11.65 11.23
CA LYS A 63 28.16 -11.17 10.26
C LYS A 63 26.76 -11.39 10.80
N GLY A 64 25.96 -10.33 10.77
CA GLY A 64 24.54 -10.38 11.11
C GLY A 64 23.69 -9.60 10.11
N ASP A 65 22.37 -9.79 10.17
CA ASP A 65 21.39 -9.12 9.32
C ASP A 65 20.41 -8.24 10.12
N SER A 66 19.72 -7.33 9.42
CA SER A 66 18.75 -6.41 10.03
C SER A 66 17.37 -7.02 10.22
N ASP A 67 16.96 -7.91 9.32
CA ASP A 67 15.60 -8.41 9.20
C ASP A 67 15.61 -9.92 8.95
N ASP A 68 15.08 -10.71 9.88
CA ASP A 68 14.83 -12.14 9.72
C ASP A 68 13.41 -12.47 10.24
N PRO A 69 12.41 -12.73 9.36
CA PRO A 69 12.52 -12.83 7.90
C PRO A 69 12.55 -11.48 7.18
N VAL A 70 13.25 -11.41 6.03
CA VAL A 70 13.20 -10.28 5.10
C VAL A 70 12.08 -10.44 4.08
N LEU A 71 11.37 -9.36 3.75
CA LEU A 71 10.33 -9.39 2.72
C LEU A 71 10.93 -9.39 1.30
N PRO A 72 10.42 -10.23 0.38
CA PRO A 72 10.89 -10.23 -1.00
C PRO A 72 10.56 -8.90 -1.70
N GLY A 73 11.52 -8.35 -2.45
CA GLY A 73 11.41 -7.02 -3.06
C GLY A 73 11.85 -5.87 -2.14
N GLY A 74 12.15 -6.16 -0.87
CA GLY A 74 12.73 -5.20 0.07
C GLY A 74 14.27 -5.12 0.02
N ASN A 75 14.84 -4.29 0.88
CA ASN A 75 16.28 -4.25 1.13
C ASN A 75 16.62 -5.07 2.38
N LEU A 76 17.77 -5.73 2.36
CA LEU A 76 18.38 -6.40 3.51
C LEU A 76 19.72 -5.73 3.84
N THR A 77 19.96 -5.45 5.11
CA THR A 77 21.23 -4.87 5.58
C THR A 77 22.03 -5.92 6.33
N TYR A 78 23.25 -6.18 5.87
CA TYR A 78 24.24 -6.96 6.62
C TYR A 78 25.21 -6.04 7.36
N THR A 79 25.43 -6.33 8.64
CA THR A 79 26.51 -5.75 9.43
C THR A 79 27.65 -6.77 9.47
N ILE A 80 28.84 -6.38 9.01
CA ILE A 80 30.03 -7.24 8.99
C ILE A 80 31.08 -6.60 9.89
N THR A 81 31.51 -7.29 10.93
CA THR A 81 32.53 -6.82 11.86
C THR A 81 33.78 -7.67 11.73
N VAL A 82 34.84 -7.07 11.21
CA VAL A 82 36.18 -7.65 11.16
C VAL A 82 36.91 -7.26 12.45
N THR A 83 37.51 -8.23 13.13
CA THR A 83 38.24 -8.05 14.39
C THR A 83 39.65 -8.57 14.22
N ASN A 84 40.65 -7.81 14.69
CA ASN A 84 41.98 -8.32 14.97
C ASN A 84 42.13 -8.40 16.51
N ASN A 85 42.19 -9.61 17.07
CA ASN A 85 42.36 -9.86 18.50
C ASN A 85 43.82 -9.73 18.97
N GLY A 86 44.75 -9.55 18.02
CA GLY A 86 46.18 -9.37 18.27
C GLY A 86 46.96 -10.69 18.32
N PRO A 87 48.20 -10.69 18.88
CA PRO A 87 48.84 -9.55 19.54
C PRO A 87 49.36 -8.46 18.58
N ASP A 88 49.61 -8.78 17.31
CA ASP A 88 50.22 -7.87 16.34
C ASP A 88 49.21 -7.29 15.34
N VAL A 89 49.69 -6.39 14.47
CA VAL A 89 48.93 -5.80 13.37
C VAL A 89 48.71 -6.85 12.27
N ALA A 90 47.49 -6.88 11.70
CA ALA A 90 47.20 -7.61 10.48
C ALA A 90 47.56 -6.73 9.27
N GLU A 91 48.66 -7.03 8.60
CA GLU A 91 49.10 -6.33 7.38
C GLU A 91 48.35 -6.85 6.16
N ASP A 92 48.07 -5.97 5.19
CA ASP A 92 47.32 -6.29 3.96
C ASP A 92 45.98 -7.00 4.25
N ALA A 93 45.22 -6.47 5.21
CA ALA A 93 43.93 -7.05 5.60
C ALA A 93 42.92 -6.95 4.45
N GLU A 94 42.29 -8.06 4.10
CA GLU A 94 41.33 -8.18 3.00
C GLU A 94 40.02 -8.80 3.49
N LEU A 95 38.90 -8.11 3.26
CA LEU A 95 37.54 -8.62 3.44
C LEU A 95 36.95 -8.95 2.06
N THR A 96 36.33 -10.12 1.93
CA THR A 96 35.54 -10.51 0.75
C THR A 96 34.17 -11.03 1.15
N ASP A 97 33.14 -10.66 0.40
CA ASP A 97 31.75 -11.09 0.62
C ASP A 97 31.02 -11.15 -0.73
N THR A 98 30.62 -12.35 -1.15
CA THR A 98 29.87 -12.55 -2.39
C THR A 98 28.38 -12.46 -2.09
N LEU A 99 27.69 -11.55 -2.78
CA LEU A 99 26.27 -11.33 -2.57
C LEU A 99 25.48 -12.64 -2.73
N PRO A 100 24.53 -12.94 -1.82
CA PRO A 100 23.75 -14.15 -1.89
C PRO A 100 22.89 -14.18 -3.15
N ALA A 101 22.65 -15.38 -3.69
CA ALA A 101 21.76 -15.56 -4.83
C ALA A 101 20.35 -15.02 -4.52
N GLY A 102 19.71 -14.39 -5.51
CA GLY A 102 18.42 -13.71 -5.31
C GLY A 102 18.54 -12.31 -4.70
N THR A 103 19.75 -11.73 -4.67
CA THR A 103 19.97 -10.33 -4.28
C THR A 103 20.81 -9.55 -5.27
N THR A 104 20.73 -8.22 -5.24
CA THR A 104 21.60 -7.31 -6.02
C THR A 104 22.18 -6.21 -5.14
N PHE A 105 23.32 -5.65 -5.54
CA PHE A 105 24.04 -4.64 -4.76
C PHE A 105 23.29 -3.32 -4.69
N VAL A 106 23.17 -2.74 -3.48
CA VAL A 106 22.63 -1.38 -3.28
C VAL A 106 23.72 -0.43 -2.80
N SER A 107 24.40 -0.75 -1.70
CA SER A 107 25.47 0.10 -1.16
C SER A 107 26.38 -0.64 -0.19
N LEU A 108 27.59 -0.10 0.02
CA LEU A 108 28.52 -0.53 1.06
C LEU A 108 29.04 0.72 1.78
N SER A 109 28.88 0.76 3.11
CA SER A 109 29.60 1.69 3.98
C SER A 109 30.84 1.00 4.53
N SER A 110 32.00 1.60 4.32
CA SER A 110 33.30 1.07 4.77
C SER A 110 33.90 1.96 5.88
N PRO A 111 34.59 1.38 6.86
CA PRO A 111 35.26 2.13 7.91
C PRO A 111 36.49 2.87 7.35
N ALA A 112 36.96 3.88 8.09
CA ALA A 112 38.14 4.65 7.70
C ALA A 112 39.39 3.74 7.54
N GLY A 113 40.20 4.00 6.52
CA GLY A 113 41.41 3.22 6.22
C GLY A 113 41.18 2.02 5.30
N TRP A 114 39.94 1.67 4.99
CA TRP A 114 39.61 0.61 4.04
C TRP A 114 39.23 1.18 2.67
N THR A 115 39.71 0.51 1.62
CA THR A 115 39.36 0.80 0.23
C THR A 115 38.55 -0.35 -0.33
N ALA A 116 37.32 -0.08 -0.75
CA ALA A 116 36.39 -1.10 -1.25
C ALA A 116 36.25 -1.08 -2.78
N THR A 117 36.10 -2.27 -3.35
CA THR A 117 35.63 -2.51 -4.72
C THR A 117 34.26 -3.16 -4.63
N THR A 118 33.26 -2.56 -5.25
CA THR A 118 31.87 -3.04 -5.21
C THR A 118 31.35 -3.31 -6.61
N PRO A 119 30.36 -4.23 -6.77
CA PRO A 119 29.59 -4.32 -8.01
C PRO A 119 28.85 -3.00 -8.29
N PRO A 120 28.47 -2.72 -9.55
CA PRO A 120 27.51 -1.66 -9.84
C PRO A 120 26.17 -1.88 -9.12
N VAL A 121 25.48 -0.80 -8.75
CA VAL A 121 24.14 -0.87 -8.14
C VAL A 121 23.17 -1.62 -9.06
N GLY A 122 22.40 -2.55 -8.49
CA GLY A 122 21.46 -3.41 -9.20
C GLY A 122 22.08 -4.65 -9.86
N THR A 123 23.37 -4.93 -9.62
CA THR A 123 24.05 -6.12 -10.16
C THR A 123 24.44 -7.10 -9.05
N THR A 124 24.66 -8.37 -9.42
CA THR A 124 25.26 -9.38 -8.54
C THR A 124 26.78 -9.25 -8.55
N GLY A 125 27.46 -9.81 -7.55
CA GLY A 125 28.92 -9.88 -7.55
C GLY A 125 29.50 -10.08 -6.16
N THR A 126 30.77 -9.70 -6.02
CA THR A 126 31.52 -9.75 -4.75
C THR A 126 31.89 -8.34 -4.36
N VAL A 127 31.67 -7.99 -3.09
CA VAL A 127 32.33 -6.84 -2.48
C VAL A 127 33.66 -7.30 -1.91
N SER A 128 34.71 -6.53 -2.18
CA SER A 128 36.04 -6.73 -1.62
C SER A 128 36.51 -5.43 -1.00
N ALA A 129 37.14 -5.46 0.17
CA ALA A 129 37.75 -4.29 0.77
C ALA A 129 39.13 -4.64 1.29
N THR A 130 40.09 -3.73 1.13
CA THR A 130 41.46 -3.90 1.63
C THR A 130 41.88 -2.74 2.52
N ALA A 131 42.74 -3.02 3.49
CA ALA A 131 43.45 -2.02 4.28
C ALA A 131 44.92 -2.42 4.37
N ASP A 132 45.83 -1.45 4.21
CA ASP A 132 47.28 -1.69 4.33
C ASP A 132 47.61 -2.32 5.69
N SER A 133 46.89 -1.92 6.75
CA SER A 133 47.00 -2.53 8.07
C SER A 133 45.71 -2.42 8.88
N LEU A 134 45.44 -3.43 9.71
CA LEU A 134 44.42 -3.42 10.75
C LEU A 134 45.08 -3.64 12.12
N ALA A 135 45.11 -2.57 12.92
CA ALA A 135 45.52 -2.66 14.32
C ALA A 135 44.56 -3.51 15.15
N VAL A 136 45.03 -3.97 16.32
CA VAL A 136 44.19 -4.69 17.29
C VAL A 136 42.93 -3.88 17.60
N GLY A 137 41.76 -4.49 17.40
CA GLY A 137 40.47 -3.81 17.44
C GLY A 137 39.55 -4.26 16.30
N THR A 138 38.53 -3.44 16.01
CA THR A 138 37.44 -3.80 15.10
C THR A 138 37.25 -2.79 13.97
N ALA A 139 36.87 -3.29 12.81
CA ALA A 139 36.40 -2.53 11.65
C ALA A 139 35.00 -3.03 11.25
N THR A 140 34.01 -2.14 11.12
CA THR A 140 32.62 -2.51 10.82
C THR A 140 32.19 -1.96 9.47
N PHE A 141 31.57 -2.83 8.67
CA PHE A 141 30.99 -2.54 7.36
C PHE A 141 29.48 -2.69 7.41
N THR A 142 28.79 -1.90 6.60
CA THR A 142 27.33 -2.02 6.40
C THR A 142 27.06 -2.25 4.92
N LEU A 143 26.65 -3.46 4.57
CA LEU A 143 26.32 -3.87 3.20
C LEU A 143 24.80 -3.93 3.03
N VAL A 144 24.25 -3.11 2.12
CA VAL A 144 22.83 -3.16 1.76
C VAL A 144 22.68 -3.87 0.43
N VAL A 145 21.78 -4.85 0.38
CA VAL A 145 21.39 -5.56 -0.85
C VAL A 145 19.89 -5.45 -1.06
N ALA A 146 19.44 -5.45 -2.32
CA ALA A 146 18.03 -5.56 -2.68
C ALA A 146 17.69 -7.03 -2.90
N VAL A 147 16.66 -7.52 -2.22
CA VAL A 147 16.15 -8.90 -2.36
C VAL A 147 15.20 -8.95 -3.55
N ASP A 148 15.40 -9.91 -4.45
CA ASP A 148 14.52 -10.10 -5.60
C ASP A 148 13.06 -10.32 -5.14
N ALA A 149 12.12 -9.64 -5.78
CA ALA A 149 10.68 -9.78 -5.51
C ALA A 149 10.14 -11.20 -5.75
N ALA A 150 10.87 -12.04 -6.50
CA ALA A 150 10.56 -13.44 -6.72
C ALA A 150 11.40 -14.40 -5.84
N ALA A 151 12.28 -13.89 -4.97
CA ALA A 151 13.08 -14.72 -4.08
C ALA A 151 12.17 -15.50 -3.10
N THR A 152 12.54 -16.75 -2.82
CA THR A 152 11.84 -17.63 -1.87
C THR A 152 12.86 -18.48 -1.12
N GLY A 153 12.49 -19.00 0.04
CA GLY A 153 13.37 -19.85 0.86
C GLY A 153 14.25 -19.02 1.78
N GLN A 154 15.56 -19.25 1.75
CA GLN A 154 16.52 -18.62 2.65
C GLN A 154 17.70 -18.04 1.85
N LEU A 155 18.17 -16.87 2.24
CA LEU A 155 19.42 -16.30 1.77
C LEU A 155 20.56 -16.80 2.67
N SER A 156 21.71 -17.10 2.08
CA SER A 156 22.91 -17.48 2.83
C SER A 156 24.07 -16.63 2.33
N ASN A 157 24.57 -15.73 3.16
CA ASN A 157 25.68 -14.85 2.79
C ASN A 157 26.91 -15.13 3.66
N THR A 158 28.09 -15.22 3.04
CA THR A 158 29.33 -15.55 3.74
C THR A 158 30.38 -14.46 3.52
N ALA A 159 30.85 -13.87 4.63
CA ALA A 159 31.98 -12.97 4.66
C ALA A 159 33.25 -13.74 5.03
N LYS A 160 34.39 -13.34 4.46
CA LYS A 160 35.70 -13.90 4.74
C LYS A 160 36.74 -12.80 4.91
N VAL A 161 37.61 -12.94 5.90
CA VAL A 161 38.74 -12.04 6.10
C VAL A 161 40.08 -12.79 5.96
N ALA A 162 41.12 -12.11 5.49
CA ALA A 162 42.49 -12.60 5.44
C ALA A 162 43.49 -11.46 5.68
N SER A 163 44.75 -11.81 5.94
CA SER A 163 45.88 -10.88 6.00
C SER A 163 47.18 -11.55 5.54
N ALA A 164 48.22 -10.76 5.29
CA ALA A 164 49.58 -11.25 5.09
C ALA A 164 50.25 -11.67 6.42
N THR A 165 49.85 -11.08 7.55
CA THR A 165 50.25 -11.55 8.89
C THR A 165 49.65 -12.93 9.15
N ALA A 166 50.44 -13.85 9.71
CA ALA A 166 49.99 -15.21 10.00
C ALA A 166 48.91 -15.21 11.08
N ASP A 167 47.84 -15.98 10.82
CA ASP A 167 46.73 -16.15 11.75
C ASP A 167 46.84 -17.53 12.44
N PRO A 168 46.99 -17.57 13.78
CA PRO A 168 47.05 -18.82 14.53
C PRO A 168 45.70 -19.56 14.60
N ASP A 169 44.57 -18.90 14.34
CA ASP A 169 43.22 -19.46 14.37
C ASP A 169 42.40 -19.04 13.12
N PRO A 170 42.69 -19.63 11.95
CA PRO A 170 42.01 -19.24 10.71
C PRO A 170 40.53 -19.68 10.64
N ASP A 171 40.02 -20.43 11.62
CA ASP A 171 38.63 -20.92 11.59
C ASP A 171 37.63 -19.78 11.84
N SER A 172 38.02 -18.72 12.57
CA SER A 172 37.21 -17.52 12.80
C SER A 172 37.20 -16.53 11.61
N ASN A 173 37.96 -16.81 10.56
CA ASN A 173 38.07 -15.94 9.39
C ASN A 173 36.94 -16.05 8.38
N THR A 174 35.88 -16.80 8.72
CA THR A 174 34.69 -16.93 7.90
C THR A 174 33.45 -16.86 8.78
N SER A 175 32.44 -16.12 8.34
CA SER A 175 31.13 -16.10 9.00
C SER A 175 30.01 -16.11 7.96
N THR A 176 29.04 -16.99 8.18
CA THR A 176 27.87 -17.19 7.31
C THR A 176 26.63 -16.78 8.07
N GLU A 177 25.89 -15.82 7.53
CA GLU A 177 24.57 -15.42 8.03
C GLU A 177 23.48 -15.98 7.12
N THR A 178 22.37 -16.42 7.71
CA THR A 178 21.29 -17.10 7.00
C THR A 178 19.93 -16.46 7.28
N THR A 179 19.38 -15.72 6.32
CA THR A 179 18.15 -14.94 6.48
C THR A 179 16.94 -15.63 5.85
N GLN A 180 15.84 -15.86 6.59
CA GLN A 180 14.60 -16.37 6.00
C GLN A 180 13.95 -15.34 5.08
N ILE A 181 13.37 -15.77 3.97
CA ILE A 181 12.56 -14.91 3.11
C ILE A 181 11.09 -15.07 3.52
N GLY A 182 10.45 -13.95 3.86
CA GLY A 182 9.04 -13.87 4.21
C GLY A 182 8.11 -14.18 3.03
N GLN A 183 6.80 -14.15 3.27
CA GLN A 183 5.83 -14.33 2.18
C GLN A 183 5.73 -13.08 1.30
N PRO A 184 5.55 -13.22 -0.03
CA PRO A 184 5.28 -12.10 -0.92
C PRO A 184 4.04 -11.31 -0.47
N SER A 185 4.12 -9.99 -0.59
CA SER A 185 3.08 -9.08 -0.13
C SER A 185 2.71 -8.07 -1.21
N ALA A 186 1.41 -7.89 -1.40
CA ALA A 186 0.81 -6.85 -2.23
C ALA A 186 -0.10 -6.00 -1.33
N ASN A 187 -0.22 -4.71 -1.60
CA ASN A 187 -1.09 -3.83 -0.80
C ASN A 187 -2.15 -3.27 -1.73
N LEU A 188 -3.29 -3.94 -1.79
CA LEU A 188 -4.39 -3.55 -2.65
C LEU A 188 -5.23 -2.46 -1.99
N ALA A 189 -5.78 -1.57 -2.81
CA ALA A 189 -6.71 -0.55 -2.32
C ALA A 189 -7.74 -0.21 -3.40
N ILE A 190 -8.94 0.15 -2.97
CA ILE A 190 -9.99 0.70 -3.83
C ILE A 190 -10.22 2.17 -3.48
N ARG A 191 -10.44 2.98 -4.51
CA ARG A 191 -11.10 4.27 -4.41
C ARG A 191 -12.23 4.36 -5.43
N LYS A 192 -13.41 4.75 -4.98
CA LYS A 192 -14.61 4.91 -5.78
C LYS A 192 -15.06 6.37 -5.76
N THR A 193 -15.59 6.84 -6.87
CA THR A 193 -16.23 8.15 -7.00
C THR A 193 -17.37 8.04 -7.98
N ASP A 194 -18.37 8.91 -7.89
CA ASP A 194 -19.54 8.92 -8.75
C ASP A 194 -19.77 10.27 -9.45
N ALA A 195 -20.51 10.23 -10.56
CA ALA A 195 -20.98 11.43 -11.25
C ALA A 195 -22.22 11.11 -12.09
N PRO A 196 -23.22 12.00 -12.15
CA PRO A 196 -23.35 13.23 -11.35
C PRO A 196 -23.79 12.96 -9.89
N ASP A 197 -23.41 13.83 -8.95
CA ASP A 197 -23.97 13.88 -7.59
C ASP A 197 -24.42 15.32 -7.26
N PRO A 198 -25.73 15.58 -7.05
CA PRO A 198 -26.83 14.59 -7.06
C PRO A 198 -27.17 14.08 -8.47
N VAL A 199 -27.70 12.87 -8.54
CA VAL A 199 -28.21 12.26 -9.78
C VAL A 199 -29.72 12.42 -9.88
N THR A 200 -30.23 12.84 -11.05
CA THR A 200 -31.67 12.91 -11.30
C THR A 200 -32.29 11.50 -11.38
N ALA A 201 -33.45 11.29 -10.76
CA ALA A 201 -34.20 10.05 -10.94
C ALA A 201 -34.47 9.77 -12.44
N GLY A 202 -34.23 8.54 -12.89
CA GLY A 202 -34.28 8.18 -14.32
C GLY A 202 -32.99 8.47 -15.10
N GLY A 203 -32.05 9.21 -14.52
CA GLY A 203 -30.76 9.56 -15.13
C GLY A 203 -29.74 8.42 -15.12
N LEU A 204 -28.61 8.67 -15.78
CA LEU A 204 -27.43 7.81 -15.73
C LEU A 204 -26.52 8.23 -14.57
N LEU A 205 -26.01 7.24 -13.84
CA LEU A 205 -24.99 7.40 -12.81
C LEU A 205 -23.75 6.61 -13.22
N THR A 206 -22.60 7.27 -13.18
CA THR A 206 -21.30 6.69 -13.54
C THR A 206 -20.42 6.60 -12.31
N TYR A 207 -19.96 5.40 -11.98
CA TYR A 207 -18.92 5.16 -10.99
C TYR A 207 -17.56 5.01 -11.69
N THR A 208 -16.58 5.78 -11.23
CA THR A 208 -15.16 5.59 -11.55
C THR A 208 -14.49 4.90 -10.38
N ILE A 209 -13.86 3.76 -10.65
CA ILE A 209 -13.34 2.87 -9.61
C ILE A 209 -11.86 2.63 -9.89
N GLU A 210 -10.99 3.05 -8.98
CA GLU A 210 -9.55 2.87 -9.06
C GLU A 210 -9.12 1.76 -8.12
N VAL A 211 -8.47 0.74 -8.66
CA VAL A 211 -7.80 -0.33 -7.90
C VAL A 211 -6.31 -0.09 -7.97
N GLY A 212 -5.65 0.04 -6.82
CA GLY A 212 -4.20 0.19 -6.70
C GLY A 212 -3.54 -1.06 -6.13
N ASN A 213 -2.27 -1.30 -6.50
CA ASN A 213 -1.34 -2.14 -5.75
C ASN A 213 -0.11 -1.29 -5.37
N SER A 214 0.00 -0.95 -4.10
CA SER A 214 1.11 -0.17 -3.52
C SER A 214 2.15 -1.04 -2.81
N GLY A 215 1.97 -2.36 -2.83
CA GLY A 215 2.91 -3.31 -2.22
C GLY A 215 4.12 -3.59 -3.12
N PRO A 216 5.19 -4.18 -2.58
CA PRO A 216 6.41 -4.45 -3.35
C PRO A 216 6.24 -5.58 -4.38
N ASN A 217 5.30 -6.52 -4.18
CA ASN A 217 5.08 -7.64 -5.09
C ASN A 217 3.77 -7.49 -5.88
N ALA A 218 3.67 -8.22 -6.99
CA ALA A 218 2.44 -8.31 -7.75
C ALA A 218 1.35 -9.06 -6.96
N ALA A 219 0.11 -8.58 -7.03
CA ALA A 219 -1.05 -9.27 -6.50
C ALA A 219 -1.46 -10.39 -7.48
N GLN A 220 -1.57 -11.62 -7.00
CA GLN A 220 -1.88 -12.78 -7.83
C GLN A 220 -3.34 -13.19 -7.70
N ASN A 221 -3.95 -13.66 -8.78
CA ASN A 221 -5.36 -14.09 -8.83
C ASN A 221 -6.31 -13.02 -8.27
N VAL A 222 -6.20 -11.81 -8.80
CA VAL A 222 -6.97 -10.66 -8.35
C VAL A 222 -8.41 -10.79 -8.81
N VAL A 223 -9.35 -10.55 -7.90
CA VAL A 223 -10.80 -10.58 -8.16
C VAL A 223 -11.42 -9.30 -7.65
N PHE A 224 -11.96 -8.50 -8.58
CA PHE A 224 -12.77 -7.32 -8.34
C PHE A 224 -14.25 -7.68 -8.39
N THR A 225 -15.05 -7.13 -7.48
CA THR A 225 -16.51 -7.28 -7.44
C THR A 225 -17.21 -5.95 -7.14
N ASP A 226 -18.34 -5.71 -7.80
CA ASP A 226 -19.22 -4.57 -7.53
C ASP A 226 -20.67 -4.99 -7.79
N ASP A 227 -21.53 -4.85 -6.79
CA ASP A 227 -22.96 -5.17 -6.92
C ASP A 227 -23.71 -3.96 -7.49
N ILE A 228 -24.52 -4.18 -8.52
CA ILE A 228 -25.40 -3.14 -9.06
C ILE A 228 -26.30 -2.63 -7.93
N PRO A 229 -26.21 -1.34 -7.55
CA PRO A 229 -26.83 -0.86 -6.34
C PRO A 229 -28.35 -0.87 -6.46
N ALA A 230 -29.03 -0.98 -5.32
CA ALA A 230 -30.49 -0.94 -5.27
C ALA A 230 -31.03 0.35 -5.92
N ASN A 231 -32.24 0.26 -6.48
CA ASN A 231 -32.86 1.34 -7.24
C ASN A 231 -32.12 1.75 -8.54
N THR A 232 -31.19 0.92 -9.02
CA THR A 232 -30.55 1.12 -10.32
C THR A 232 -30.58 -0.16 -11.17
N THR A 233 -30.24 -0.04 -12.45
CA THR A 233 -30.07 -1.17 -13.38
C THR A 233 -28.80 -1.00 -14.20
N PHE A 234 -28.16 -2.12 -14.57
CA PHE A 234 -26.89 -2.13 -15.28
C PHE A 234 -26.99 -1.52 -16.68
N VAL A 235 -26.02 -0.67 -17.06
CA VAL A 235 -25.89 -0.14 -18.42
C VAL A 235 -24.62 -0.65 -19.08
N SER A 236 -23.46 -0.41 -18.47
CA SER A 236 -22.18 -0.81 -19.04
C SER A 236 -21.08 -0.93 -17.99
N PHE A 237 -20.05 -1.70 -18.31
CA PHE A 237 -18.82 -1.80 -17.54
C PHE A 237 -17.63 -1.79 -18.48
N SER A 238 -16.65 -0.93 -18.20
CA SER A 238 -15.37 -0.87 -18.89
C SER A 238 -14.26 -1.26 -17.95
N SER A 239 -13.42 -2.21 -18.37
CA SER A 239 -12.27 -2.68 -17.61
C SER A 239 -10.95 -2.43 -18.37
N PRO A 240 -9.84 -2.17 -17.67
CA PRO A 240 -8.53 -2.03 -18.30
C PRO A 240 -8.09 -3.29 -19.05
N ALA A 241 -7.10 -3.13 -19.94
CA ALA A 241 -6.49 -4.25 -20.65
C ALA A 241 -5.93 -5.31 -19.66
N GLY A 242 -6.13 -6.59 -20.01
CA GLY A 242 -5.66 -7.72 -19.20
C GLY A 242 -6.64 -8.20 -18.12
N TRP A 243 -7.79 -7.52 -17.95
CA TRP A 243 -8.88 -7.98 -17.10
C TRP A 243 -9.92 -8.77 -17.90
N THR A 244 -10.48 -9.80 -17.29
CA THR A 244 -11.63 -10.55 -17.84
C THR A 244 -12.84 -10.27 -16.98
N ALA A 245 -13.85 -9.61 -17.55
CA ALA A 245 -15.07 -9.20 -16.85
C ALA A 245 -16.26 -10.11 -17.17
N SER A 246 -17.11 -10.31 -16.17
CA SER A 246 -18.45 -10.87 -16.26
C SER A 246 -19.43 -9.84 -15.71
N THR A 247 -20.46 -9.52 -16.49
CA THR A 247 -21.43 -8.47 -16.16
C THR A 247 -22.85 -9.01 -16.24
N PRO A 248 -23.81 -8.42 -15.51
CA PRO A 248 -25.22 -8.61 -15.77
C PRO A 248 -25.62 -8.21 -17.21
N PRO A 249 -26.77 -8.66 -17.73
CA PRO A 249 -27.34 -8.09 -18.95
C PRO A 249 -27.76 -6.63 -18.73
N VAL A 250 -27.75 -5.83 -19.79
CA VAL A 250 -28.23 -4.43 -19.75
C VAL A 250 -29.70 -4.39 -19.27
N GLY A 251 -29.99 -3.49 -18.34
CA GLY A 251 -31.27 -3.40 -17.63
C GLY A 251 -31.43 -4.38 -16.45
N GLY A 252 -30.44 -5.25 -16.21
CA GLY A 252 -30.45 -6.22 -15.13
C GLY A 252 -29.88 -5.69 -13.81
N THR A 253 -29.99 -6.53 -12.78
CA THR A 253 -29.31 -6.40 -11.48
C THR A 253 -28.31 -7.56 -11.32
N GLY A 254 -27.48 -7.51 -10.28
CA GLY A 254 -26.52 -8.56 -9.96
C GLY A 254 -25.13 -7.98 -9.71
N THR A 255 -24.09 -8.78 -9.96
CA THR A 255 -22.72 -8.43 -9.64
C THR A 255 -21.89 -8.31 -10.91
N VAL A 256 -21.09 -7.26 -11.02
CA VAL A 256 -19.96 -7.20 -11.94
C VAL A 256 -18.77 -7.87 -11.25
N THR A 257 -18.14 -8.81 -11.94
CA THR A 257 -16.89 -9.44 -11.49
C THR A 257 -15.82 -9.24 -12.55
N ALA A 258 -14.63 -8.78 -12.17
CA ALA A 258 -13.48 -8.73 -13.07
C ALA A 258 -12.30 -9.47 -12.44
N THR A 259 -11.60 -10.28 -13.23
CA THR A 259 -10.47 -11.09 -12.76
C THR A 259 -9.20 -10.80 -13.54
N ARG A 260 -8.06 -10.92 -12.87
CA ARG A 260 -6.73 -10.80 -13.46
C ARG A 260 -5.73 -11.72 -12.76
N SER A 261 -4.94 -12.46 -13.54
CA SER A 261 -3.99 -13.43 -12.99
C SER A 261 -2.86 -12.79 -12.18
N SER A 262 -2.41 -11.59 -12.59
CA SER A 262 -1.35 -10.84 -11.91
C SER A 262 -1.51 -9.34 -12.13
N LEU A 263 -1.55 -8.57 -11.03
CA LEU A 263 -1.56 -7.12 -11.01
C LEU A 263 -0.24 -6.60 -10.41
N ALA A 264 0.63 -6.09 -11.27
CA ALA A 264 1.87 -5.43 -10.85
C ALA A 264 1.57 -4.16 -10.02
N THR A 265 2.60 -3.59 -9.41
CA THR A 265 2.51 -2.29 -8.72
C THR A 265 1.96 -1.21 -9.64
N GLY A 266 1.08 -0.35 -9.14
CA GLY A 266 0.43 0.70 -9.91
C GLY A 266 -1.09 0.64 -9.82
N THR A 267 -1.78 1.31 -10.75
CA THR A 267 -3.24 1.49 -10.70
C THR A 267 -3.95 0.91 -11.94
N ALA A 268 -5.22 0.58 -11.75
CA ALA A 268 -6.15 0.10 -12.77
C ALA A 268 -7.51 0.80 -12.55
N THR A 269 -8.08 1.38 -13.61
CA THR A 269 -9.33 2.16 -13.51
C THR A 269 -10.48 1.49 -14.25
N PHE A 270 -11.58 1.24 -13.57
CA PHE A 270 -12.82 0.73 -14.12
C PHE A 270 -13.88 1.84 -14.20
N THR A 271 -14.84 1.66 -15.10
CA THR A 271 -16.01 2.54 -15.20
C THR A 271 -17.27 1.68 -15.22
N LEU A 272 -18.18 1.92 -14.28
CA LEU A 272 -19.49 1.27 -14.20
C LEU A 272 -20.58 2.32 -14.42
N VAL A 273 -21.46 2.10 -15.39
CA VAL A 273 -22.61 2.96 -15.64
C VAL A 273 -23.89 2.20 -15.29
N VAL A 274 -24.78 2.87 -14.55
CA VAL A 274 -26.10 2.37 -14.18
C VAL A 274 -27.18 3.41 -14.50
N THR A 275 -28.41 2.97 -14.69
CA THR A 275 -29.59 3.84 -14.80
C THR A 275 -30.33 3.85 -13.48
N VAL A 276 -30.63 5.03 -12.95
CA VAL A 276 -31.44 5.20 -11.73
C VAL A 276 -32.92 4.95 -12.05
N ASN A 277 -33.63 4.23 -11.20
CA ASN A 277 -35.07 4.03 -11.34
C ASN A 277 -35.80 5.40 -11.28
N PRO A 278 -36.67 5.74 -12.26
CA PRO A 278 -37.42 7.00 -12.26
C PRO A 278 -38.27 7.29 -11.01
N ALA A 279 -38.65 6.24 -10.26
CA ALA A 279 -39.41 6.38 -9.01
C ALA A 279 -38.52 6.41 -7.74
N ALA A 280 -37.20 6.33 -7.89
CA ALA A 280 -36.30 6.30 -6.74
C ALA A 280 -36.17 7.68 -6.08
N THR A 281 -36.01 7.67 -4.76
CA THR A 281 -35.76 8.86 -3.93
C THR A 281 -34.73 8.52 -2.85
N GLY A 282 -34.12 9.52 -2.23
CA GLY A 282 -33.16 9.32 -1.14
C GLY A 282 -31.72 9.14 -1.62
N MET A 283 -31.01 8.16 -1.06
CA MET A 283 -29.60 7.88 -1.34
C MET A 283 -29.44 6.57 -2.13
N ILE A 284 -28.44 6.54 -3.01
CA ILE A 284 -27.92 5.31 -3.62
C ILE A 284 -26.56 5.06 -3.00
N THR A 285 -26.38 3.91 -2.37
CA THR A 285 -25.06 3.45 -1.89
C THR A 285 -24.56 2.37 -2.84
N ASN A 286 -23.38 2.56 -3.43
CA ASN A 286 -22.71 1.51 -4.20
C ASN A 286 -21.40 1.10 -3.54
N SER A 287 -21.11 -0.20 -3.52
CA SER A 287 -19.93 -0.76 -2.86
C SER A 287 -19.13 -1.66 -3.80
N SER A 288 -17.80 -1.49 -3.77
CA SER A 288 -16.86 -2.32 -4.52
C SER A 288 -15.92 -3.06 -3.58
N GLY A 289 -15.40 -4.21 -4.01
CA GLY A 289 -14.40 -4.99 -3.29
C GLY A 289 -13.32 -5.55 -4.22
N ILE A 290 -12.10 -5.70 -3.70
CA ILE A 290 -10.97 -6.34 -4.38
C ILE A 290 -10.36 -7.39 -3.46
N THR A 291 -9.94 -8.52 -4.02
CA THR A 291 -9.22 -9.57 -3.30
C THR A 291 -8.09 -10.11 -4.15
N SER A 292 -7.10 -10.74 -3.51
CA SER A 292 -6.05 -11.49 -4.20
C SER A 292 -5.60 -12.69 -3.36
N ALA A 293 -4.84 -13.60 -3.97
CA ALA A 293 -4.19 -14.70 -3.27
C ALA A 293 -2.85 -14.28 -2.60
N THR A 294 -2.29 -13.13 -2.98
CA THR A 294 -1.09 -12.58 -2.35
C THR A 294 -1.47 -11.98 -0.99
N HIS A 295 -0.61 -12.15 0.02
CA HIS A 295 -0.88 -11.59 1.34
C HIS A 295 -0.98 -10.06 1.29
N ASP A 296 -2.09 -9.54 1.79
CA ASP A 296 -2.31 -8.11 1.94
C ASP A 296 -2.18 -7.68 3.42
N PRO A 297 -1.21 -6.82 3.76
CA PRO A 297 -1.00 -6.36 5.13
C PRO A 297 -2.09 -5.38 5.58
N ASN A 298 -2.81 -4.75 4.65
CA ASN A 298 -3.94 -3.88 4.94
C ASN A 298 -5.16 -4.34 4.14
N THR A 299 -6.09 -5.03 4.78
CA THR A 299 -7.33 -5.45 4.10
C THR A 299 -8.48 -4.47 4.26
N ALA A 300 -8.28 -3.39 5.02
CA ALA A 300 -9.34 -2.43 5.33
C ALA A 300 -9.64 -1.47 4.17
N ASP A 301 -8.67 -1.23 3.28
CA ASP A 301 -8.77 -0.42 2.06
C ASP A 301 -9.12 -1.24 0.81
N ASN A 302 -9.36 -2.55 0.96
CA ASN A 302 -9.78 -3.44 -0.12
C ASN A 302 -11.26 -3.34 -0.48
N ALA A 303 -11.99 -2.42 0.13
CA ALA A 303 -13.36 -2.12 -0.20
C ALA A 303 -13.61 -0.61 -0.07
N ASP A 304 -14.51 -0.09 -0.90
CA ASP A 304 -14.94 1.29 -0.83
C ASP A 304 -16.43 1.41 -1.18
N SER A 305 -17.09 2.39 -0.56
CA SER A 305 -18.52 2.65 -0.72
C SER A 305 -18.73 4.12 -1.04
N GLU A 306 -19.59 4.39 -2.02
CA GLU A 306 -19.94 5.76 -2.44
C GLU A 306 -21.45 5.98 -2.32
N ASP A 307 -21.82 7.17 -1.85
CA ASP A 307 -23.17 7.55 -1.47
C ASP A 307 -23.66 8.73 -2.35
N THR A 308 -24.50 8.43 -3.33
CA THR A 308 -25.05 9.44 -4.26
C THR A 308 -26.42 9.92 -3.80
N ARG A 309 -26.66 11.23 -3.77
CA ARG A 309 -28.01 11.78 -3.55
C ARG A 309 -28.85 11.68 -4.82
N ILE A 310 -30.10 11.23 -4.69
CA ILE A 310 -31.08 11.30 -5.77
C ILE A 310 -31.77 12.65 -5.73
N ALA A 311 -31.52 13.48 -6.74
CA ALA A 311 -32.33 14.65 -7.03
C ALA A 311 -33.71 14.21 -7.56
N PRO A 312 -34.80 14.91 -7.18
CA PRO A 312 -36.10 14.70 -7.79
C PRO A 312 -35.98 14.73 -9.31
N ALA A 313 -36.72 13.88 -10.01
CA ALA A 313 -36.96 14.12 -11.42
C ALA A 313 -37.56 15.53 -11.55
N GLY A 314 -37.02 16.35 -12.44
CA GLY A 314 -37.66 17.61 -12.80
C GLY A 314 -39.11 17.36 -13.23
N PRO A 315 -39.97 18.39 -13.17
CA PRO A 315 -41.36 18.26 -13.58
C PRO A 315 -41.48 17.62 -14.98
N VAL A 316 -42.45 16.73 -15.16
CA VAL A 316 -42.75 16.18 -16.50
C VAL A 316 -43.55 17.23 -17.25
N CYS A 317 -42.85 18.02 -18.04
CA CYS A 317 -43.44 19.13 -18.77
C CYS A 317 -44.25 18.61 -19.98
N THR A 318 -45.48 19.13 -20.16
CA THR A 318 -46.23 18.98 -21.42
C THR A 318 -45.65 19.86 -22.52
N ILE A 319 -45.02 20.98 -22.13
CA ILE A 319 -44.35 21.94 -23.02
C ILE A 319 -42.99 22.28 -22.43
N THR A 320 -41.93 22.16 -23.24
CA THR A 320 -40.55 22.41 -22.80
C THR A 320 -39.86 23.38 -23.75
N GLY A 321 -39.22 24.40 -23.19
CA GLY A 321 -38.31 25.30 -23.89
C GLY A 321 -36.93 24.70 -24.08
N THR A 322 -35.93 25.57 -24.19
CA THR A 322 -34.52 25.27 -24.45
C THR A 322 -33.64 26.01 -23.45
N GLN A 323 -32.31 25.92 -23.60
CA GLN A 323 -31.38 26.71 -22.78
C GLN A 323 -31.19 28.14 -23.33
N ARG A 324 -32.15 28.65 -24.11
CA ARG A 324 -32.17 29.99 -24.72
C ARG A 324 -33.53 30.62 -24.48
N SER A 325 -33.59 31.96 -24.59
CA SER A 325 -34.85 32.70 -24.59
C SER A 325 -35.86 32.16 -25.60
N ASP A 326 -37.00 31.71 -25.10
CA ASP A 326 -38.09 31.10 -25.82
C ASP A 326 -39.40 31.89 -25.65
N VAL A 327 -40.36 31.59 -26.53
CA VAL A 327 -41.76 32.04 -26.38
C VAL A 327 -42.63 30.79 -26.36
N LEU A 328 -43.13 30.47 -25.17
CA LEU A 328 -43.93 29.27 -24.90
C LEU A 328 -45.39 29.67 -24.70
N ASN A 329 -46.29 28.93 -25.36
CA ASN A 329 -47.73 29.09 -25.17
C ASN A 329 -48.33 27.73 -24.85
N GLY A 330 -49.02 27.68 -23.71
CA GLY A 330 -49.88 26.59 -23.28
C GLY A 330 -51.09 26.41 -24.18
N THR A 331 -51.98 25.57 -23.72
CA THR A 331 -53.25 25.23 -24.36
C THR A 331 -54.40 25.76 -23.50
N PRO A 332 -55.66 25.62 -23.96
CA PRO A 332 -56.82 25.89 -23.10
C PRO A 332 -57.11 24.81 -22.04
N GLY A 333 -56.19 23.87 -21.79
CA GLY A 333 -56.32 22.88 -20.72
C GLY A 333 -55.04 22.79 -19.89
N ASN A 334 -55.08 22.02 -18.81
CA ASN A 334 -54.01 21.97 -17.81
C ASN A 334 -52.67 21.52 -18.39
N ASP A 335 -51.69 22.42 -18.35
CA ASP A 335 -50.35 22.24 -18.86
C ASP A 335 -49.30 22.22 -17.75
N VAL A 336 -48.18 21.55 -18.02
CA VAL A 336 -46.94 21.68 -17.24
C VAL A 336 -45.89 22.29 -18.16
N ILE A 337 -45.56 23.55 -17.96
CA ILE A 337 -44.67 24.30 -18.86
C ILE A 337 -43.33 24.53 -18.18
N CYS A 338 -42.23 24.24 -18.87
CA CYS A 338 -40.88 24.46 -18.35
C CYS A 338 -40.07 25.28 -19.35
N GLY A 339 -39.68 26.51 -18.98
CA GLY A 339 -38.84 27.39 -19.79
C GLY A 339 -37.43 26.84 -20.00
N LEU A 340 -36.86 26.24 -18.95
CA LEU A 340 -35.46 25.83 -18.85
C LEU A 340 -34.57 27.06 -18.71
N GLY A 341 -33.61 27.32 -19.60
CA GLY A 341 -32.64 28.42 -19.37
C GLY A 341 -32.85 29.56 -20.36
N GLY A 342 -32.59 30.80 -19.95
CA GLY A 342 -32.75 31.97 -20.81
C GLY A 342 -33.83 32.90 -20.28
N SER A 343 -34.04 34.04 -20.94
CA SER A 343 -35.14 34.96 -20.59
C SER A 343 -36.36 34.64 -21.45
N ASP A 344 -37.34 33.98 -20.86
CA ASP A 344 -38.47 33.39 -21.56
C ASP A 344 -39.74 34.25 -21.50
N ILE A 345 -40.64 34.04 -22.45
CA ILE A 345 -42.02 34.53 -22.40
C ILE A 345 -42.93 33.30 -22.37
N ILE A 346 -43.65 33.10 -21.28
CA ILE A 346 -44.47 31.92 -21.06
C ILE A 346 -45.92 32.32 -20.81
N ASN A 347 -46.87 31.76 -21.56
CA ASN A 347 -48.30 31.99 -21.36
C ASN A 347 -49.02 30.65 -21.18
N GLY A 348 -49.60 30.34 -20.01
CA GLY A 348 -50.37 29.11 -19.77
C GLY A 348 -51.70 29.07 -20.53
N LEU A 349 -52.32 30.24 -20.71
CA LEU A 349 -53.60 30.48 -21.40
C LEU A 349 -54.83 30.09 -20.58
N GLY A 350 -55.19 28.81 -20.49
CA GLY A 350 -56.37 28.44 -19.72
C GLY A 350 -56.32 27.00 -19.24
N GLY A 351 -56.97 26.72 -18.12
CA GLY A 351 -56.78 25.45 -17.41
C GLY A 351 -56.04 25.70 -16.11
N ASP A 352 -55.82 24.65 -15.33
CA ASP A 352 -55.01 24.75 -14.11
C ASP A 352 -53.57 24.37 -14.46
N ASP A 353 -52.71 25.36 -14.68
CA ASP A 353 -51.37 25.16 -15.20
C ASP A 353 -50.32 25.08 -14.08
N THR A 354 -49.21 24.38 -14.35
CA THR A 354 -47.99 24.45 -13.53
C THR A 354 -46.84 24.93 -14.40
N ILE A 355 -46.31 26.12 -14.11
CA ILE A 355 -45.31 26.78 -14.93
C ILE A 355 -44.01 26.96 -14.13
N TYR A 356 -42.90 26.57 -14.74
CA TYR A 356 -41.54 26.78 -14.26
C TYR A 356 -40.83 27.69 -15.25
N GLY A 357 -40.47 28.90 -14.84
CA GLY A 357 -39.67 29.86 -15.63
C GLY A 357 -38.30 29.28 -15.91
N GLY A 358 -37.57 28.98 -14.84
CA GLY A 358 -36.22 28.45 -14.91
C GLY A 358 -35.19 29.58 -14.82
N PRO A 359 -33.88 29.32 -15.04
CA PRO A 359 -32.89 30.37 -14.86
C PRO A 359 -32.98 31.48 -15.91
N GLY A 360 -33.16 32.74 -15.49
CA GLY A 360 -33.13 33.87 -16.41
C GLY A 360 -33.83 35.13 -15.93
N ARG A 361 -34.57 35.75 -16.83
CA ARG A 361 -35.45 36.88 -16.50
C ARG A 361 -36.69 36.66 -17.34
N ASP A 362 -37.71 36.13 -16.71
CA ASP A 362 -38.84 35.56 -17.40
C ASP A 362 -40.05 36.47 -17.29
N PHE A 363 -40.89 36.36 -18.32
CA PHE A 363 -42.21 36.96 -18.32
C PHE A 363 -43.23 35.83 -18.39
N VAL A 364 -43.85 35.53 -17.25
CA VAL A 364 -44.75 34.38 -17.12
C VAL A 364 -46.16 34.85 -16.84
N SER A 365 -47.12 34.34 -17.61
CA SER A 365 -48.55 34.50 -17.38
C SER A 365 -49.19 33.15 -17.14
N GLY A 366 -49.88 32.97 -16.00
CA GLY A 366 -50.68 31.78 -15.71
C GLY A 366 -51.81 31.64 -16.74
N GLY A 367 -52.66 32.65 -16.85
CA GLY A 367 -53.81 32.60 -17.76
C GLY A 367 -55.08 32.43 -16.95
N ASN A 368 -56.10 31.79 -17.50
CA ASN A 368 -57.35 31.56 -16.78
C ASN A 368 -57.34 30.23 -16.04
N GLY A 369 -57.64 30.18 -14.75
CA GLY A 369 -57.75 28.92 -14.01
C GLY A 369 -57.20 29.02 -12.60
N SER A 370 -56.76 27.89 -12.04
CA SER A 370 -55.98 27.87 -10.80
C SER A 370 -54.55 27.45 -11.12
N ASP A 371 -53.69 28.44 -11.29
CA ASP A 371 -52.33 28.23 -11.80
C ASP A 371 -51.30 28.17 -10.67
N THR A 372 -50.22 27.45 -10.90
CA THR A 372 -49.03 27.44 -10.04
C THR A 372 -47.83 27.90 -10.85
N VAL A 373 -47.25 29.04 -10.51
CA VAL A 373 -46.13 29.66 -11.24
C VAL A 373 -44.91 29.76 -10.35
N TYR A 374 -43.79 29.20 -10.81
CA TYR A 374 -42.46 29.31 -10.21
C TYR A 374 -41.55 30.13 -11.15
N GLY A 375 -40.99 31.25 -10.68
CA GLY A 375 -39.96 32.00 -11.42
C GLY A 375 -38.64 31.22 -11.49
N GLU A 376 -38.21 30.70 -10.35
CA GLU A 376 -36.90 30.07 -10.13
C GLU A 376 -35.77 31.11 -10.05
N ASP A 377 -34.57 30.84 -10.59
CA ASP A 377 -33.43 31.75 -10.44
C ASP A 377 -33.53 32.91 -11.45
N GLY A 378 -33.81 34.14 -11.01
CA GLY A 378 -33.97 35.24 -11.96
C GLY A 378 -34.60 36.49 -11.40
N ASP A 379 -34.58 37.58 -12.19
CA ASP A 379 -35.38 38.77 -11.88
C ASP A 379 -36.66 38.72 -12.75
N ASP A 380 -37.75 38.18 -12.22
CA ASP A 380 -38.90 37.77 -13.04
C ASP A 380 -40.09 38.72 -12.99
N ILE A 381 -40.98 38.59 -13.99
CA ILE A 381 -42.30 39.24 -14.02
C ILE A 381 -43.36 38.16 -14.17
N LEU A 382 -44.08 37.90 -13.08
CA LEU A 382 -45.03 36.80 -12.97
C LEU A 382 -46.45 37.35 -12.83
N SER A 383 -47.39 36.91 -13.67
CA SER A 383 -48.76 37.41 -13.70
C SER A 383 -49.76 36.26 -13.69
N VAL A 384 -50.53 36.14 -12.62
CA VAL A 384 -51.63 35.16 -12.52
C VAL A 384 -53.01 35.81 -12.46
N GLY A 385 -53.08 37.15 -12.47
CA GLY A 385 -54.36 37.86 -12.35
C GLY A 385 -55.27 37.69 -13.57
N ASP A 386 -56.31 36.85 -13.43
CA ASP A 386 -57.26 36.53 -14.51
C ASP A 386 -58.70 37.06 -14.27
N ARG A 387 -59.00 37.52 -13.04
CA ARG A 387 -60.33 37.99 -12.58
C ARG A 387 -61.43 36.91 -12.63
N VAL A 388 -61.05 35.64 -12.60
CA VAL A 388 -61.94 34.48 -12.50
C VAL A 388 -61.80 33.89 -11.08
N ARG A 389 -62.70 32.96 -10.68
CA ARG A 389 -62.50 32.22 -9.43
C ARG A 389 -61.44 31.14 -9.67
N GLY A 390 -60.20 31.43 -9.33
CA GLY A 390 -59.10 30.48 -9.21
C GLY A 390 -58.63 30.38 -7.77
N ASN A 391 -57.58 29.62 -7.51
CA ASN A 391 -56.70 29.87 -6.37
C ASN A 391 -55.27 29.73 -6.89
N ASP A 392 -54.76 30.81 -7.44
CA ASP A 392 -53.42 30.85 -8.01
C ASP A 392 -52.35 30.82 -6.93
N THR A 393 -51.20 30.28 -7.29
CA THR A 393 -49.99 30.24 -6.49
C THR A 393 -48.84 30.82 -7.30
N VAL A 394 -48.12 31.76 -6.72
CA VAL A 394 -46.90 32.32 -7.31
C VAL A 394 -45.77 32.26 -6.29
N ASP A 395 -44.62 31.78 -6.76
CA ASP A 395 -43.33 31.83 -6.06
C ASP A 395 -42.26 32.38 -7.02
N GLY A 396 -41.73 33.56 -6.71
CA GLY A 396 -40.66 34.17 -7.50
C GLY A 396 -39.37 33.37 -7.52
N GLY A 397 -39.03 32.73 -6.40
CA GLY A 397 -37.72 32.10 -6.23
C GLY A 397 -36.61 33.11 -5.89
N PRO A 398 -35.34 32.79 -6.16
CA PRO A 398 -34.21 33.69 -5.91
C PRO A 398 -34.06 34.82 -6.95
N GLY A 399 -34.21 36.07 -6.50
CA GLY A 399 -33.90 37.27 -7.30
C GLY A 399 -34.78 38.45 -6.90
N PHE A 400 -34.93 39.44 -7.79
CA PHE A 400 -35.90 40.53 -7.61
C PHE A 400 -37.12 40.35 -8.53
N ASP A 401 -38.24 39.98 -7.93
CA ASP A 401 -39.42 39.56 -8.69
C ASP A 401 -40.56 40.58 -8.63
N LEU A 402 -41.31 40.66 -9.74
CA LEU A 402 -42.55 41.42 -9.83
C LEU A 402 -43.74 40.47 -10.04
N CYS A 403 -44.45 40.17 -8.96
CA CYS A 403 -45.63 39.31 -8.99
C CYS A 403 -46.93 40.13 -9.05
N GLY A 404 -47.70 39.98 -10.13
CA GLY A 404 -49.05 40.51 -10.30
C GLY A 404 -50.10 39.47 -9.89
N ALA A 405 -50.73 39.69 -8.72
CA ALA A 405 -51.76 38.82 -8.18
C ALA A 405 -53.19 39.35 -8.42
N ASP A 406 -54.17 38.44 -8.46
CA ASP A 406 -55.59 38.79 -8.29
C ASP A 406 -55.86 39.13 -6.80
N PRO A 407 -56.61 40.20 -6.48
CA PRO A 407 -57.02 40.51 -5.12
C PRO A 407 -57.87 39.44 -4.40
N LEU A 408 -58.31 38.38 -5.09
CA LEU A 408 -59.03 37.25 -4.50
C LEU A 408 -58.15 36.05 -4.12
N ASP A 409 -56.87 36.05 -4.49
CA ASP A 409 -55.99 34.85 -4.45
C ASP A 409 -54.77 34.98 -3.53
N GLY A 410 -54.16 33.84 -3.20
CA GLY A 410 -53.07 33.73 -2.24
C GLY A 410 -51.69 33.83 -2.90
N VAL A 411 -50.96 34.93 -2.67
CA VAL A 411 -49.52 34.99 -3.00
C VAL A 411 -48.73 34.24 -1.92
N LEU A 412 -48.02 33.18 -2.32
CA LEU A 412 -47.23 32.36 -1.41
C LEU A 412 -45.87 33.00 -1.08
N SER A 413 -45.19 33.61 -2.06
CA SER A 413 -43.93 34.35 -1.86
C SER A 413 -43.60 35.23 -3.07
N CYS A 414 -43.19 36.48 -2.86
CA CYS A 414 -42.61 37.35 -3.89
C CYS A 414 -41.48 38.18 -3.26
N PRO A 415 -40.28 37.60 -3.11
CA PRO A 415 -39.17 38.18 -2.35
C PRO A 415 -38.59 39.49 -2.89
#